data_AF-A0A9C7PKM4-F1
#
_entry.id   AF-A0A9C7PKM4-F1
#
_cell.length_a   1.000
_cell.length_b   1.000
_cell.length_c   1.000
_cell.angle_alpha   90.00
_cell.angle_beta   90.00
_cell.angle_gamma   90.00
#
_symmetry.space_group_name_H-M   'P 1'
#
loop_
_entity.id
_entity.type
_entity.pdbx_description
1 polymer ?
#
loop_
_entity_poly.entity_id
_entity_poly.type
_entity_poly.pdbx_seq_one_letter_code
_entity_poly.pdbx_strand_id
1 'polypeptide(L)'
;MNEWLGLLGDLWPDITEGDNLVFGLNELGDSAFWFNGSPLGSIEDRDFGPLFGGIWLDPDTPRPELRAQLIGPASKLAQNSQP
;
A
#
# COMPACT_ATOMS: atom_id res chain seq x y z
N MET A 1 -0.85 -10.15 20.42
CA MET A 1 -1.06 -10.52 19.01
C MET A 1 -1.29 -9.21 18.28
N ASN A 2 -0.52 -8.90 17.23
CA ASN A 2 -0.55 -7.56 16.60
C ASN A 2 -1.93 -7.25 16.04
N GLU A 3 -2.56 -6.17 16.52
CA GLU A 3 -3.92 -5.76 16.13
C GLU A 3 -4.07 -5.58 14.62
N TRP A 4 -3.04 -5.05 13.96
CA TRP A 4 -3.02 -4.90 12.49
C TRP A 4 -3.05 -6.23 11.74
N LEU A 5 -2.45 -7.29 12.26
CA LEU A 5 -2.54 -8.61 11.61
C LEU A 5 -3.96 -9.18 11.68
N GLY A 6 -4.66 -8.93 12.79
CA GLY A 6 -6.07 -9.31 12.92
C GLY A 6 -6.95 -8.56 11.91
N LEU A 7 -6.81 -7.23 11.86
CA LEU A 7 -7.55 -6.38 10.91
C LEU A 7 -7.32 -6.79 9.45
N LEU A 8 -6.08 -7.07 9.07
CA LEU A 8 -5.75 -7.52 7.72
C LEU A 8 -6.36 -8.89 7.42
N GLY A 9 -6.35 -9.81 8.39
CA GLY A 9 -6.97 -11.12 8.25
C GLY A 9 -8.49 -11.08 8.07
N ASP A 10 -9.15 -10.12 8.72
CA ASP A 10 -10.60 -9.92 8.57
C ASP A 10 -10.95 -9.19 7.26
N LEU A 11 -10.04 -8.34 6.76
CA LEU A 11 -10.27 -7.48 5.60
C LEU A 11 -9.99 -8.17 4.27
N TRP A 12 -8.91 -8.97 4.20
CA TRP A 12 -8.44 -9.54 2.95
C TRP A 12 -9.13 -10.87 2.65
N PRO A 13 -9.69 -11.04 1.43
CA PRO A 13 -10.12 -12.35 0.97
C PRO A 13 -8.92 -13.25 0.67
N ASP A 14 -9.18 -14.52 0.35
CA ASP A 14 -8.16 -15.38 -0.25
C ASP A 14 -7.71 -14.79 -1.61
N ILE A 15 -6.39 -14.64 -1.79
CA ILE A 15 -5.78 -14.06 -2.99
C ILE A 15 -5.14 -15.17 -3.82
N THR A 16 -5.48 -15.21 -5.11
CA THR A 16 -4.97 -16.19 -6.06
C THR A 16 -4.25 -15.52 -7.23
N GLU A 17 -3.59 -16.32 -8.08
CA GLU A 17 -2.91 -15.80 -9.25
C GLU A 17 -3.90 -15.12 -10.20
N GLY A 18 -3.60 -13.89 -10.60
CA GLY A 18 -4.47 -13.06 -11.45
C GLY A 18 -5.33 -12.05 -10.68
N ASP A 19 -5.44 -12.18 -9.35
CA ASP A 19 -6.10 -11.19 -8.53
C ASP A 19 -5.26 -9.92 -8.35
N ASN A 20 -5.95 -8.80 -8.13
CA ASN A 20 -5.34 -7.50 -7.86
C ASN A 20 -5.78 -6.96 -6.50
N LEU A 21 -4.83 -6.83 -5.58
CA LEU A 21 -5.00 -6.12 -4.31
C LEU A 21 -4.29 -4.77 -4.40
N VAL A 22 -5.02 -3.69 -4.15
CA VAL A 22 -4.51 -2.31 -4.17
C VAL A 22 -4.51 -1.76 -2.76
N PHE A 23 -3.40 -1.13 -2.38
CA PHE A 23 -3.25 -0.35 -1.16
C PHE A 23 -3.15 1.13 -1.51
N GLY A 24 -3.96 1.96 -0.87
CA GLY A 24 -3.91 3.42 -0.99
C GLY A 24 -3.59 4.06 0.35
N LEU A 25 -2.78 5.11 0.31
CA LEU A 25 -2.38 5.93 1.45
C LEU A 25 -2.55 7.40 1.09
N ASN A 26 -3.18 8.18 1.96
CA ASN A 26 -3.29 9.62 1.78
C ASN A 26 -2.22 10.37 2.60
N GLU A 27 -2.12 11.69 2.40
CA GLU A 27 -1.16 12.55 3.10
C GLU A 27 -1.39 12.65 4.62
N LEU A 28 -2.58 12.27 5.10
CA LEU A 28 -2.93 12.27 6.53
C LEU A 28 -2.51 10.96 7.24
N GLY A 29 -2.05 9.97 6.48
CA GLY A 29 -1.69 8.65 6.99
C GLY A 29 -2.84 7.64 6.96
N ASP A 30 -4.04 8.03 6.50
CA ASP A 30 -5.17 7.11 6.41
C ASP A 30 -4.98 6.17 5.21
N SER A 31 -5.39 4.91 5.41
CA SER A 31 -5.18 3.86 4.43
C SER A 31 -6.44 3.09 4.06
N ALA A 32 -6.48 2.60 2.82
CA ALA A 32 -7.60 1.80 2.30
C ALA A 32 -7.14 0.74 1.30
N PHE A 33 -7.98 -0.29 1.15
CA PHE A 33 -7.74 -1.43 0.29
C PHE A 33 -8.85 -1.64 -0.73
N TRP A 34 -8.47 -2.13 -1.91
CA TRP A 34 -9.38 -2.60 -2.95
C TRP A 34 -8.95 -3.96 -3.46
N PHE A 35 -9.91 -4.83 -3.76
CA PHE A 35 -9.71 -6.14 -4.37
C PHE A 35 -10.47 -6.21 -5.69
N ASN A 36 -9.75 -6.46 -6.77
CA ASN A 36 -10.29 -6.52 -8.13
C ASN A 36 -11.16 -5.30 -8.47
N GLY A 37 -10.71 -4.11 -8.04
CA GLY A 37 -11.38 -2.83 -8.23
C GLY A 37 -12.52 -2.52 -7.26
N SER A 38 -12.90 -3.46 -6.39
CA SER A 38 -13.95 -3.27 -5.38
C SER A 38 -13.34 -2.88 -4.02
N PRO A 39 -13.90 -1.91 -3.29
CA PRO A 39 -13.37 -1.50 -1.99
C PRO A 39 -13.52 -2.62 -0.96
N LEU A 40 -12.46 -2.91 -0.22
CA LEU A 40 -12.49 -3.83 0.93
C LEU A 40 -12.75 -3.08 2.24
N GLY A 41 -12.13 -1.92 2.41
CA GLY A 41 -12.25 -1.10 3.63
C GLY A 41 -10.98 -0.29 3.94
N SER A 42 -11.01 0.42 5.06
CA SER A 42 -9.93 1.28 5.54
C SER A 42 -9.37 0.82 6.88
N ILE A 43 -8.10 1.14 7.12
CA ILE A 43 -7.48 1.06 8.45
C ILE A 43 -7.20 2.49 8.89
N GLU A 44 -7.96 2.94 9.88
CA GLU A 44 -7.93 4.29 10.45
C GLU A 44 -6.88 4.41 11.57
N ASP A 45 -5.66 3.95 11.27
CA ASP A 45 -4.51 4.08 12.15
C ASP A 45 -3.41 4.82 11.37
N ARG A 46 -3.03 6.00 11.88
CA ARG A 46 -2.07 6.90 11.21
C ARG A 46 -0.65 6.35 11.18
N ASP A 47 -0.33 5.42 12.08
CA ASP A 47 0.98 4.76 12.08
C ASP A 47 0.98 3.59 11.09
N PHE A 48 -0.15 2.90 10.92
CA PHE A 48 -0.27 1.74 10.05
C PHE A 48 0.09 2.06 8.59
N GLY A 49 -0.54 3.08 8.01
CA GLY A 49 -0.40 3.39 6.58
C GLY A 49 1.07 3.60 6.15
N PRO A 50 1.80 4.52 6.80
CA PRO A 50 3.22 4.75 6.54
C PRO A 50 4.09 3.51 6.76
N LEU A 51 3.86 2.74 7.83
CA LEU A 51 4.65 1.55 8.13
C LEU A 51 4.40 0.41 7.14
N PHE A 52 3.15 0.18 6.76
CA PHE A 52 2.78 -0.85 5.79
C PHE A 52 3.33 -0.52 4.40
N GLY A 53 3.15 0.72 3.91
CA GLY A 53 3.74 1.17 2.65
C GLY A 53 5.28 1.16 2.70
N GLY A 54 5.85 1.45 3.86
CA GLY A 54 7.29 1.45 4.13
C GLY A 54 7.98 0.12 3.84
N ILE A 55 7.28 -1.01 3.94
CA ILE A 55 7.82 -2.34 3.58
C ILE A 55 8.46 -2.32 2.17
N TRP A 56 7.89 -1.55 1.25
CA TRP A 56 8.41 -1.38 -0.11
C TRP A 56 9.04 -0.02 -0.39
N LEU A 57 8.54 1.06 0.22
CA LEU A 57 8.93 2.44 -0.13
C LEU A 57 10.01 3.03 0.78
N ASP A 58 10.24 2.45 1.96
CA ASP A 58 11.25 2.94 2.90
C ASP A 58 12.68 2.76 2.34
N PRO A 59 13.60 3.71 2.54
CA PRO A 59 15.00 3.57 2.14
C PRO A 59 15.68 2.28 2.63
N ASP A 60 15.28 1.75 3.79
CA ASP A 60 15.83 0.53 4.41
C ASP A 60 15.02 -0.74 4.03
N THR A 61 14.24 -0.70 2.95
CA THR A 61 13.51 -1.88 2.48
C THR A 61 14.45 -3.03 2.08
N PRO A 62 14.08 -4.29 2.38
CA PRO A 62 14.82 -5.46 1.92
C PRO A 62 14.78 -5.67 0.39
N ARG A 63 14.01 -4.86 -0.35
CA ARG A 63 13.84 -4.96 -1.82
C ARG A 63 14.20 -3.64 -2.53
N PRO A 64 15.47 -3.21 -2.50
CA PRO A 64 15.88 -1.89 -3.02
C PRO A 64 15.61 -1.69 -4.52
N GLU A 65 15.73 -2.74 -5.33
CA GLU A 65 15.44 -2.68 -6.77
C GLU A 65 13.95 -2.48 -7.07
N LEU A 66 13.07 -3.12 -6.29
CA LEU A 66 11.62 -2.96 -6.40
C LEU A 66 11.23 -1.54 -5.99
N ARG A 67 11.80 -1.04 -4.89
CA ARG A 67 11.60 0.35 -4.46
C ARG A 67 11.92 1.34 -5.55
N ALA A 68 13.09 1.20 -6.18
CA ALA A 68 13.52 2.10 -7.27
C ALA A 68 12.51 2.11 -8.44
N GLN A 69 11.87 0.99 -8.73
CA GLN A 69 10.82 0.90 -9.74
C GLN A 69 9.52 1.60 -9.30
N LEU A 70 9.14 1.46 -8.02
CA LEU A 70 7.91 2.04 -7.46
C LEU A 70 7.98 3.58 -7.31
N ILE A 71 9.12 4.11 -6.85
CA ILE A 71 9.32 5.57 -6.74
C ILE A 71 9.73 6.21 -8.08
N GLY A 72 10.12 5.38 -9.06
CA GLY A 72 10.64 5.80 -10.35
C GLY A 72 11.97 6.57 -10.26
N PRO A 73 12.59 6.90 -11.41
CA PRO A 73 13.59 7.97 -11.44
C PRO A 73 12.90 9.28 -11.00
N ALA A 74 13.62 10.13 -10.24
CA ALA A 74 13.14 11.37 -9.60
C ALA A 74 12.44 12.42 -10.52
N SER A 75 12.13 12.08 -11.77
CA SER A 75 11.53 12.94 -12.78
C SER A 75 10.18 12.43 -13.33
N LYS A 76 9.73 11.20 -13.00
CA LYS A 76 8.48 10.66 -13.59
C LYS A 76 7.24 10.76 -12.70
N LEU A 77 7.39 10.91 -11.38
CA LEU A 77 6.27 11.13 -10.45
C LEU A 77 5.57 12.49 -10.68
N ALA A 78 6.27 13.48 -11.22
CA ALA A 78 5.71 14.80 -11.51
C ALA A 78 4.85 14.88 -12.80
N GLN A 79 4.85 13.84 -13.64
CA GLN A 79 4.16 13.86 -14.95
C GLN A 79 2.90 13.01 -15.02
N ASN A 80 2.60 12.22 -13.99
CA ASN A 80 1.41 11.36 -13.95
C ASN A 80 0.26 11.96 -13.11
N SER A 81 0.37 13.24 -12.73
CA SER A 81 -0.65 13.98 -11.95
C SER A 81 -1.28 15.12 -12.75
N GLN A 82 -1.58 14.89 -14.02
CA GLN A 82 -2.49 15.76 -14.77
C GLN A 82 -3.71 14.96 -15.26
N PRO A 83 -4.91 15.57 -15.21
CA PRO A 83 -6.18 14.89 -15.38
C PRO A 83 -6.40 14.34 -16.78
#